data_AF-A0A822AMH5-F1
#
_entry.id   AF-A0A822AMH5-F1
#
_cell.length_a   1.000
_cell.length_b   1.000
_cell.length_c   1.000
_cell.angle_alpha   90.00
_cell.angle_beta   90.00
_cell.angle_gamma   90.00
#
_symmetry.space_group_name_H-M   'P 1'
#
loop_
_entity.id
_entity.type
_entity.pdbx_description
1 polymer ?
#
loop_
_entity_poly.entity_id
_entity_poly.type
_entity_poly.pdbx_seq_one_letter_code
_entity_poly.pdbx_strand_id
1 'polypeptide(L)'
;LCGCTQRITIHHLIPKLILKRMKNSGKESVDVSKYLIEVCRPCHNEIHRIWPHSELAKDYQTVDMILDAPDIQPYLNWKRKRERTA
;
A
#
# COMPACT_ATOMS: atom_id res chain seq x y z
N LEU A 1 -1.55 2.55 7.87
CA LEU A 1 -0.60 1.48 8.29
C LEU A 1 -0.06 1.67 9.72
N CYS A 2 0.75 2.70 9.99
CA CYS A 2 1.40 2.90 11.30
C CYS A 2 0.66 3.83 12.27
N GLY A 3 -0.45 4.45 11.86
CA GLY A 3 -1.22 5.42 12.68
C GLY A 3 -0.77 6.88 12.55
N CYS A 4 0.35 7.15 11.87
CA CYS A 4 0.81 8.52 11.59
C CYS A 4 -0.18 9.26 10.69
N THR A 5 -0.57 10.48 11.09
CA THR A 5 -1.50 11.36 10.35
C THR A 5 -0.80 12.49 9.59
N GLN A 6 0.54 12.56 9.67
CA GLN A 6 1.34 13.60 9.03
C GLN A 6 2.01 13.10 7.75
N ARG A 7 2.23 14.02 6.79
CA ARG A 7 2.93 13.75 5.51
C ARG A 7 2.34 12.52 4.79
N ILE A 8 1.01 12.49 4.71
CA ILE A 8 0.27 11.43 4.02
C ILE A 8 0.50 11.53 2.52
N THR A 9 0.62 10.37 1.89
CA THR A 9 0.80 10.18 0.46
C THR A 9 -0.12 9.07 -0.02
N ILE A 10 -0.53 9.14 -1.28
CA ILE A 10 -1.33 8.09 -1.91
C ILE A 10 -0.37 7.04 -2.49
N HIS A 11 -0.44 5.82 -1.98
CA HIS A 11 0.24 4.67 -2.56
C HIS A 11 -0.71 3.88 -3.46
N HIS A 12 -0.21 3.43 -4.62
CA HIS A 12 -0.96 2.63 -5.57
C HIS A 12 -0.53 1.17 -5.44
N LEU A 13 -1.39 0.32 -4.86
CA LEU A 13 -1.12 -1.12 -4.69
C LEU A 13 -0.99 -1.84 -6.03
N ILE A 14 -1.79 -1.41 -7.01
CA ILE A 14 -1.66 -1.83 -8.39
C ILE A 14 -1.12 -0.63 -9.21
N PRO A 15 -0.02 -0.81 -9.96
CA PRO A 15 0.53 0.24 -10.81
C PRO A 15 -0.49 0.89 -11.74
N LYS A 16 -0.40 2.21 -11.91
CA LYS A 16 -1.30 3.00 -12.77
C LYS A 16 -1.41 2.46 -14.19
N LEU A 17 -0.31 1.92 -14.75
CA LEU A 17 -0.31 1.34 -16.10
C LEU A 17 -1.21 0.09 -16.17
N ILE A 18 -1.18 -0.75 -15.14
CA ILE A 18 -2.02 -1.95 -15.05
C ILE A 18 -3.48 -1.51 -14.86
N LEU A 19 -3.75 -0.55 -13.98
CA LEU A 19 -5.10 0.01 -13.78
C LEU A 19 -5.68 0.60 -15.08
N LYS A 20 -4.86 1.32 -15.86
CA LYS A 20 -5.27 1.88 -17.16
C LYS A 20 -5.61 0.78 -18.16
N ARG A 21 -4.84 -0.32 -18.19
CA ARG A 21 -5.14 -1.48 -19.04
C ARG A 21 -6.43 -2.19 -18.60
N MET A 22 -6.64 -2.37 -17.29
CA MET A 22 -7.86 -2.97 -16.74
C MET A 22 -9.10 -2.15 -17.14
N LYS A 23 -9.06 -0.82 -16.98
CA LYS A 23 -10.13 0.08 -17.41
C LYS A 23 -10.45 -0.02 -18.91
N ASN A 24 -9.43 -0.20 -19.74
CA ASN A 24 -9.58 -0.26 -21.19
C ASN A 24 -9.91 -1.67 -21.71
N SER A 25 -9.99 -2.68 -20.84
CA SER A 25 -10.13 -4.09 -21.25
C SER A 25 -11.56 -4.51 -21.64
N GLY A 26 -12.54 -3.60 -21.59
CA GLY A 26 -13.94 -3.88 -21.97
C GLY A 26 -14.68 -4.83 -21.01
N LYS A 27 -14.00 -5.35 -19.98
CA LYS A 27 -14.64 -6.02 -18.84
C LYS A 27 -15.33 -4.99 -17.95
N GLU A 28 -16.24 -5.48 -17.10
CA GLU A 28 -16.96 -4.70 -16.08
C GLU A 28 -16.03 -3.67 -15.41
N SER A 29 -16.53 -2.44 -15.23
CA SER A 29 -15.72 -1.32 -14.76
C SER A 29 -15.02 -1.66 -13.45
N VAL A 30 -13.70 -1.82 -13.51
CA VAL A 30 -12.88 -2.05 -12.32
C VAL A 30 -12.83 -0.79 -11.47
N ASP A 31 -13.34 -0.88 -10.25
CA ASP A 31 -13.21 0.18 -9.25
C ASP A 31 -11.77 0.28 -8.78
N VAL A 32 -11.03 1.21 -9.38
CA VAL A 32 -9.62 1.42 -9.11
C VAL A 32 -9.35 2.08 -7.77
N SER A 33 -10.37 2.66 -7.12
CA SER A 33 -10.20 3.32 -5.83
C SER A 33 -9.82 2.31 -4.73
N LYS A 34 -10.22 1.05 -4.90
CA LYS A 34 -9.88 -0.06 -3.99
C LYS A 34 -8.39 -0.37 -3.90
N TYR A 35 -7.60 0.07 -4.87
CA TYR A 35 -6.15 -0.15 -4.90
C TYR A 35 -5.35 1.08 -4.46
N LEU A 36 -6.02 2.12 -3.97
CA LEU A 36 -5.39 3.32 -3.44
C LEU A 36 -5.42 3.28 -1.92
N ILE A 37 -4.27 3.56 -1.29
CA ILE A 37 -4.18 3.64 0.15
C ILE A 37 -3.47 4.91 0.58
N GLU A 38 -3.94 5.48 1.69
CA GLU A 38 -3.32 6.63 2.33
C GLU A 38 -2.32 6.18 3.38
N VAL A 39 -1.05 6.54 3.17
CA VAL A 39 0.05 6.17 4.07
C VAL A 39 1.01 7.33 4.23
N CYS A 40 1.61 7.45 5.41
CA CYS A 40 2.67 8.44 5.61
C CYS A 40 3.87 8.10 4.71
N ARG A 41 4.63 9.13 4.31
CA ARG A 41 5.79 8.97 3.42
C ARG A 41 6.80 7.88 3.86
N PRO A 42 7.13 7.71 5.15
CA PRO A 42 7.97 6.59 5.59
C PRO A 42 7.38 5.21 5.30
N CYS A 43 6.08 5.02 5.52
CA CYS A 43 5.40 3.76 5.22
C CYS A 43 5.33 3.51 3.71
N HIS A 44 5.10 4.55 2.91
CA HIS A 44 5.16 4.47 1.45
C HIS A 44 6.52 3.91 0.99
N ASN A 45 7.61 4.51 1.47
CA ASN A 45 8.95 4.09 1.10
C ASN A 45 9.23 2.64 1.53
N GLU A 46 8.77 2.25 2.71
CA GLU A 46 8.95 0.89 3.21
C GLU A 46 8.22 -0.14 2.35
N ILE A 47 6.99 0.14 1.93
CA ILE A 47 6.22 -0.75 1.04
C ILE A 47 7.02 -1.05 -0.24
N HIS A 48 7.59 -0.03 -0.88
CA HIS A 48 8.43 -0.20 -2.07
C HIS A 48 9.82 -0.81 -1.78
N ARG A 49 10.28 -0.77 -0.53
CA ARG A 49 11.52 -1.42 -0.11
C ARG A 49 11.34 -2.93 0.06
N ILE A 50 10.18 -3.35 0.58
CA ILE A 50 9.87 -4.75 0.85
C ILE A 50 9.39 -5.44 -0.42
N TRP A 51 8.43 -4.84 -1.13
CA TRP A 51 7.78 -5.50 -2.25
C TRP A 51 7.90 -4.68 -3.55
N PRO A 52 8.31 -5.31 -4.66
CA PRO A 52 8.20 -4.70 -5.97
C PRO A 52 6.73 -4.58 -6.38
N HIS A 53 6.46 -3.68 -7.32
CA HIS A 53 5.12 -3.45 -7.87
C HIS A 53 4.38 -4.72 -8.34
N SER A 54 5.11 -5.70 -8.89
CA SER A 54 4.53 -6.96 -9.37
C SER A 54 3.99 -7.83 -8.25
N GLU A 55 4.66 -7.85 -7.11
CA GLU A 55 4.27 -8.64 -5.94
C GLU A 55 3.11 -7.97 -5.21
N LEU A 56 3.18 -6.64 -5.02
CA LEU A 56 2.05 -5.85 -4.49
C LEU A 56 0.77 -6.06 -5.31
N ALA A 57 0.89 -6.02 -6.64
CA ALA A 57 -0.25 -6.19 -7.52
C ALA A 57 -0.82 -7.61 -7.56
N LYS A 58 -0.10 -8.61 -7.06
CA LYS A 58 -0.51 -10.02 -7.09
C LYS A 58 -0.97 -10.51 -5.72
N ASP A 59 -0.16 -10.24 -4.70
CA ASP A 59 -0.27 -10.87 -3.39
C ASP A 59 -0.70 -9.89 -2.28
N TYR A 60 -0.66 -8.57 -2.52
CA TYR A 60 -0.98 -7.54 -1.51
C TYR A 60 -1.87 -6.40 -2.07
N GLN A 61 -3.02 -6.78 -2.63
CA GLN A 61 -3.90 -5.86 -3.36
C GLN A 61 -4.81 -5.01 -2.46
N THR A 62 -4.83 -5.25 -1.15
CA THR A 62 -5.65 -4.51 -0.18
C THR A 62 -4.82 -4.07 1.04
N VAL A 63 -5.37 -3.12 1.81
CA VAL A 63 -4.77 -2.70 3.08
C VAL A 63 -4.64 -3.87 4.05
N ASP A 64 -5.68 -4.70 4.16
CA ASP A 64 -5.70 -5.82 5.10
C ASP A 64 -4.61 -6.85 4.76
N MET A 65 -4.42 -7.17 3.48
CA MET A 65 -3.33 -8.06 3.05
C MET A 65 -1.95 -7.52 3.43
N ILE A 66 -1.73 -6.20 3.33
CA ILE A 66 -0.48 -5.58 3.79
C ILE A 66 -0.37 -5.65 5.32
N LEU A 67 -1.46 -5.40 6.04
CA LEU A 67 -1.47 -5.43 7.50
C LEU A 67 -1.26 -6.83 8.07
N ASP A 68 -1.62 -7.87 7.32
CA ASP A 68 -1.42 -9.27 7.71
C ASP A 68 -0.08 -9.84 7.22
N ALA A 69 0.60 -9.14 6.31
CA ALA A 69 1.87 -9.61 5.74
C ALA A 69 2.97 -9.66 6.82
N PRO A 70 3.67 -10.81 6.98
CA PRO A 70 4.69 -10.97 8.01
C PRO A 70 5.90 -10.05 7.78
N ASP A 71 6.26 -9.78 6.52
CA ASP A 71 7.47 -9.06 6.15
C ASP A 71 7.49 -7.61 6.64
N ILE A 72 6.31 -6.97 6.72
CA ILE A 72 6.20 -5.57 7.15
C ILE A 72 5.96 -5.43 8.66
N GLN A 73 5.60 -6.51 9.37
CA GLN A 73 5.31 -6.46 10.81
C GLN A 73 6.46 -5.90 11.65
N PRO A 74 7.74 -6.30 11.45
CA PRO A 74 8.85 -5.76 12.22
C PRO A 74 8.95 -4.24 12.11
N TYR A 75 8.78 -3.71 10.90
CA TYR A 75 8.75 -2.28 10.65
C TYR A 75 7.56 -1.60 11.31
N LEU A 76 6.35 -2.13 11.14
CA LEU A 76 5.14 -1.52 11.71
C LEU A 76 5.18 -1.49 13.24
N ASN A 77 5.65 -2.56 13.88
CA ASN A 77 5.78 -2.63 15.33
C ASN A 77 6.77 -1.59 15.85
N TRP A 78 7.93 -1.49 15.21
CA TRP A 78 8.94 -0.47 15.53
C TRP A 78 8.41 0.96 15.30
N LYS A 79 7.75 1.20 14.17
CA LYS A 79 7.26 2.53 13.78
C LYS A 79 6.14 3.00 14.71
N ARG A 80 5.14 2.14 14.97
CA ARG A 80 4.01 2.43 15.89
C ARG A 80 4.50 2.77 17.29
N LYS A 81 5.51 2.05 17.79
CA LYS A 81 6.13 2.34 19.10
C LYS A 81 6.69 3.77 19.16
N ARG A 82 7.33 4.23 18.07
CA ARG A 82 7.95 5.57 18.00
C ARG A 82 6.94 6.69 17.80
N GLU A 83 5.89 6.47 17.00
CA GLU A 83 4.83 7.46 16.79
C GLU A 83 4.02 7.72 18.07
N ARG A 84 3.92 6.75 18.99
CA ARG A 84 3.24 6.95 20.29
C ARG A 84 4.04 7.80 21.28
N THR A 85 5.33 8.00 21.02
CA THR A 85 6.24 8.75 21.89
C THR A 85 6.51 10.16 21.35
N ALA A 86 6.01 10.47 20.15
CA ALA A 86 6.12 11.78 19.49
C ALA A 86 4.80 12.56 19.64
#